data_AF-A0A1F5N4W7-F1
#
_entry.id   AF-A0A1F5N4W7-F1
#
_cell.length_a   1.000
_cell.length_b   1.000
_cell.length_c   1.000
_cell.angle_alpha   90.00
_cell.angle_beta   90.00
_cell.angle_gamma   90.00
#
_symmetry.space_group_name_H-M   'P 1'
#
loop_
_entity.id
_entity.type
_entity.pdbx_description
1 polymer ?
#
loop_
_entity_poly.entity_id
_entity_poly.type
_entity_poly.pdbx_seq_one_letter_code
_entity_poly.pdbx_strand_id
1 'polypeptide(L)' 'MDEMNMPKQKAAMVAHMDHVDYPASKQNLVEACNKMSGISDEDKKWFMENLPEGSYDNADDVKTALSM' A
#
# COMPACT_ATOMS: atom_id res chain seq x y z
N MET A 1 -8.57 0.56 -24.37
CA MET A 1 -7.51 1.57 -24.19
C MET A 1 -7.35 1.69 -22.70
N ASP A 2 -6.56 0.76 -22.17
CA ASP A 2 -6.35 0.46 -20.75
C ASP A 2 -5.29 1.40 -20.19
N GLU A 3 -5.53 2.69 -20.31
CA GLU A 3 -4.55 3.72 -19.98
C GLU A 3 -5.20 4.82 -19.13
N MET A 4 -4.59 5.05 -17.96
CA MET A 4 -4.65 6.27 -17.14
C MET A 4 -5.69 6.34 -16.01
N ASN A 5 -5.49 5.58 -14.94
CA ASN A 5 -5.81 6.07 -13.58
C ASN A 5 -4.67 5.86 -12.56
N MET A 6 -3.45 5.51 -13.00
CA MET A 6 -2.34 5.12 -12.13
C MET A 6 -1.53 6.19 -11.35
N PRO A 7 -1.70 7.54 -11.42
CA PRO A 7 -0.83 8.43 -10.62
C PRO A 7 -1.39 9.00 -9.31
N LYS A 8 -2.71 9.11 -9.08
CA LYS A 8 -3.21 9.89 -7.92
C LYS A 8 -3.48 9.08 -6.65
N GLN A 9 -3.86 7.82 -6.75
CA GLN A 9 -4.30 7.06 -5.57
C GLN A 9 -3.20 6.20 -4.93
N LYS A 10 -2.23 5.72 -5.72
CA LYS A 10 -1.03 5.02 -5.20
C LYS A 10 -0.20 5.90 -4.26
N ALA A 11 -0.02 7.18 -4.60
CA ALA A 11 0.70 8.12 -3.77
C ALA A 11 0.01 8.35 -2.41
N ALA A 12 -1.32 8.39 -2.38
CA ALA A 12 -2.08 8.50 -1.14
C ALA A 12 -1.92 7.24 -0.26
N MET A 13 -1.91 6.06 -0.88
CA MET A 13 -1.69 4.80 -0.16
C MET A 13 -0.27 4.73 0.42
N VAL A 14 0.74 5.09 -0.37
CA VAL A 14 2.14 5.17 0.09
C VAL A 14 2.30 6.20 1.23
N ALA A 15 1.69 7.38 1.11
CA ALA A 15 1.75 8.40 2.16
C ALA A 15 1.07 7.95 3.47
N HIS A 16 0.11 7.03 3.39
CA HIS A 16 -0.45 6.41 4.58
C HIS A 16 0.46 5.38 5.21
N MET A 17 1.36 4.74 4.44
CA MET A 17 2.34 3.81 4.98
C MET A 17 3.30 4.53 5.93
N ASP A 18 3.64 5.79 5.69
CA ASP A 18 4.44 6.61 6.62
C ASP A 18 3.82 6.78 8.02
N HIS A 19 2.54 6.47 8.19
CA HIS A 19 1.83 6.55 9.48
C HIS A 19 1.53 5.18 10.12
N VAL A 20 2.01 4.09 9.53
CA VAL A 20 1.84 2.74 10.09
C VAL A 20 2.90 2.50 11.18
N ASP A 21 2.51 1.82 12.26
CA ASP A 21 3.46 1.31 13.24
C ASP A 21 4.29 0.15 12.66
N TYR A 22 5.59 0.36 12.56
CA TYR A 22 6.56 -0.63 12.10
C TYR A 22 7.37 -1.22 13.27
N PRO A 23 7.87 -2.47 13.16
CA PRO A 23 7.78 -3.37 12.00
C PRO A 23 6.37 -3.93 11.77
N ALA A 24 5.97 -4.04 10.50
CA ALA A 24 4.65 -4.49 10.09
C ALA A 24 4.74 -5.62 9.05
N SER A 25 3.88 -6.63 9.19
CA SER A 25 3.73 -7.68 8.17
C SER A 25 2.80 -7.24 7.04
N LYS A 26 2.86 -7.93 5.89
CA LYS A 26 1.85 -7.76 4.81
C LYS A 26 0.42 -7.78 5.35
N GLN A 27 0.09 -8.69 6.26
CA GLN A 27 -1.25 -8.75 6.85
C GLN A 27 -1.59 -7.48 7.64
N ASN A 28 -0.68 -7.00 8.49
CA ASN A 28 -0.89 -5.76 9.25
C ASN A 28 -1.10 -4.55 8.32
N LEU A 29 -0.31 -4.45 7.24
CA LEU A 29 -0.43 -3.39 6.25
C LEU A 29 -1.76 -3.46 5.48
N VAL A 30 -2.20 -4.66 5.12
CA VAL A 30 -3.49 -4.90 4.46
C VAL A 30 -4.66 -4.55 5.38
N GLU A 31 -4.59 -4.91 6.66
CA GLU A 31 -5.59 -4.53 7.65
C GLU A 31 -5.63 -3.01 7.88
N ALA A 32 -4.47 -2.36 7.93
CA ALA A 32 -4.36 -0.91 7.99
C ALA A 32 -5.01 -0.25 6.76
N CYS A 33 -4.70 -0.74 5.55
CA CYS A 33 -5.32 -0.30 4.30
C CYS A 33 -6.85 -0.50 4.29
N ASN A 34 -7.36 -1.62 4.81
CA ASN A 34 -8.80 -1.87 4.87
C ASN A 34 -9.54 -0.87 5.77
N LYS A 35 -8.88 -0.40 6.84
CA LYS A 35 -9.42 0.62 7.76
C LYS A 35 -9.38 2.05 7.19
N MET A 36 -8.73 2.29 6.05
CA MET A 36 -8.71 3.60 5.40
C MET A 36 -10.00 3.86 4.62
N SER A 37 -10.72 4.90 5.02
CA SER A 37 -11.97 5.33 4.38
C SER A 37 -11.79 6.27 3.18
N GLY A 38 -10.54 6.55 2.77
CA GLY A 38 -10.21 7.44 1.64
C GLY A 38 -9.56 6.75 0.44
N ILE A 39 -9.38 5.43 0.48
CA ILE A 39 -8.73 4.64 -0.57
C ILE A 39 -9.80 3.76 -1.24
N SER A 40 -9.82 3.75 -2.57
CA SER A 40 -10.75 2.94 -3.36
C SER A 40 -10.45 1.45 -3.23
N ASP A 41 -11.47 0.61 -3.38
CA ASP A 41 -11.30 -0.85 -3.31
C ASP A 41 -10.33 -1.39 -4.39
N GLU A 42 -10.25 -0.72 -5.55
CA GLU A 42 -9.30 -1.07 -6.61
C GLU A 42 -7.84 -0.87 -6.18
N ASP A 43 -7.52 0.24 -5.49
CA ASP A 43 -6.18 0.48 -4.95
C ASP A 43 -5.87 -0.50 -3.82
N LYS A 44 -6.83 -0.75 -2.92
CA LYS A 44 -6.67 -1.76 -1.85
C LYS A 44 -6.35 -3.12 -2.44
N LYS A 45 -7.06 -3.51 -3.50
CA LYS A 45 -6.83 -4.78 -4.20
C LYS A 45 -5.45 -4.80 -4.87
N TRP A 46 -5.07 -3.74 -5.57
CA TRP A 46 -3.73 -3.61 -6.17
C TRP A 46 -2.63 -3.76 -5.11
N PHE A 47 -2.78 -3.12 -3.94
CA PHE A 47 -1.83 -3.25 -2.83
C PHE A 47 -1.72 -4.68 -2.33
N MET A 48 -2.86 -5.36 -2.12
CA MET A 48 -2.88 -6.75 -1.67
C MET A 48 -2.24 -7.71 -2.68
N GLU A 49 -2.44 -7.47 -3.98
CA GLU A 49 -1.92 -8.30 -5.06
C GLU A 49 -0.44 -8.02 -5.37
N ASN A 50 0.03 -6.78 -5.22
CA ASN A 50 1.39 -6.38 -5.59
C ASN A 50 2.37 -6.36 -4.42
N LEU A 51 1.90 -6.19 -3.18
CA LEU A 51 2.78 -6.22 -2.01
C LEU A 51 3.23 -7.67 -1.76
N PRO A 52 4.54 -7.99 -1.83
CA PRO A 52 5.01 -9.34 -1.54
C PRO A 52 4.75 -9.69 -0.07
N GLU A 53 4.62 -10.99 0.19
CA GLU A 53 4.54 -11.46 1.57
C GLU A 53 5.87 -11.23 2.27
N GLY A 54 5.83 -10.63 3.45
CA GLY A 54 7.04 -10.23 4.17
C GLY A 54 6.74 -9.38 5.40
N SER A 55 7.82 -9.04 6.09
CA SER A 55 7.84 -8.02 7.15
C SER A 55 8.62 -6.82 6.63
N TYR A 56 8.11 -5.65 6.97
CA TYR A 56 8.63 -4.36 6.53
C TYR A 56 9.01 -3.59 7.78
N ASP A 57 10.20 -2.99 7.79
CA ASP A 57 10.70 -2.26 8.95
C ASP A 57 10.30 -0.78 8.90
N ASN A 58 9.87 -0.29 7.74
CA ASN A 58 9.45 1.09 7.52
C ASN A 58 8.64 1.23 6.22
N ALA A 59 8.12 2.43 5.96
CA ALA A 59 7.36 2.74 4.76
C ALA A 59 8.19 2.66 3.48
N ASP A 60 9.49 2.95 3.53
CA ASP A 60 10.39 2.85 2.37
C ASP A 60 10.62 1.41 1.93
N ASP A 61 10.63 0.43 2.84
CA ASP A 61 10.66 -1.00 2.47
C ASP A 61 9.39 -1.39 1.69
N VAL A 62 8.24 -0.86 2.10
CA VAL A 62 6.96 -1.08 1.41
C VAL A 62 6.99 -0.45 0.00
N LYS A 63 7.48 0.79 -0.12
CA LYS A 63 7.66 1.48 -1.41
C LYS A 63 8.59 0.71 -2.33
N THR A 64 9.74 0.29 -1.81
CA THR A 64 10.75 -0.50 -2.53
C THR A 64 10.17 -1.83 -3.01
N ALA A 65 9.42 -2.53 -2.15
CA ALA A 65 8.78 -3.79 -2.49
C ALA A 65 7.68 -3.65 -3.56
N LEU A 66 7.01 -2.49 -3.59
CA LEU A 66 6.04 -2.12 -4.64
C LEU A 66 6.70 -1.50 -5.89
N SER A 67 8.03 -1.36 -5.91
CA SER A 67 8.80 -0.69 -6.97
C SER A 67 8.30 0.74 -7.25
N MET A 68 8.02 1.50 -6.19
CA MET A 68 7.52 2.89 -6.22
C MET A 68 8.54 3.90 -5.71
#